data_AF-A0A948V402-F1
#
_entry.id   AF-A0A948V402-F1
#
_cell.length_a   1.000
_cell.length_b   1.000
_cell.length_c   1.000
_cell.angle_alpha   90.00
_cell.angle_beta   90.00
_cell.angle_gamma   90.00
#
_symmetry.space_group_name_H-M   'P 1'
#
loop_
_entity.id
_entity.type
_entity.pdbx_description
1 polymer ?
#
loop_
_entity_poly.entity_id
_entity_poly.type
_entity_poly.pdbx_seq_one_letter_code
_entity_poly.pdbx_strand_id
1 'polypeptide(L)'
;KFYEVHAERPFYGELVGQMTAEPVVVQVLEGDNAVAKYREVMGATNPKDAADGTIRKLFALSIGENSVHGSDSLENAGIEIAQFFTDDQIVG
;
A
#
# COMPACT_ATOMS: atom_id res chain seq x y z
N LYS A 1 9.68 -8.91 -6.60
CA LYS A 1 8.41 -9.22 -7.31
C LYS A 1 7.37 -8.15 -7.05
N PHE A 2 6.88 -7.97 -5.81
CA PHE A 2 5.84 -6.95 -5.53
C PHE A 2 6.16 -5.54 -6.06
N TYR A 3 7.35 -5.00 -5.78
CA TYR A 3 7.78 -3.69 -6.28
C TYR A 3 8.58 -3.73 -7.59
N GLU A 4 8.52 -4.83 -8.35
CA GLU A 4 9.35 -5.00 -9.56
C GLU A 4 9.10 -3.93 -10.63
N VAL A 5 7.90 -3.34 -10.67
CA VAL A 5 7.57 -2.16 -11.49
C VAL A 5 8.45 -0.94 -11.19
N HIS A 6 9.17 -0.93 -10.07
CA HIS A 6 10.10 0.11 -9.68
C HIS A 6 11.56 -0.32 -9.80
N ALA A 7 11.88 -1.49 -10.36
CA ALA A 7 13.24 -2.06 -10.36
C ALA A 7 14.32 -1.14 -10.94
N GLU A 8 13.98 -0.33 -11.94
CA GLU A 8 14.90 0.63 -12.57
C GLU A 8 15.00 1.98 -11.83
N ARG A 9 14.23 2.17 -10.75
CA ARG A 9 14.21 3.42 -9.99
C ARG A 9 15.36 3.44 -8.99
N PRO A 10 16.02 4.61 -8.78
CA PRO A 10 17.17 4.71 -7.89
C PRO A 10 16.85 4.38 -6.42
N PHE A 11 15.58 4.47 -6.01
CA PHE A 11 15.11 4.15 -4.66
C PHE A 11 14.65 2.70 -4.49
N TYR A 12 14.72 1.85 -5.51
CA TYR A 12 14.16 0.49 -5.46
C TYR A 12 14.76 -0.37 -4.34
N GLY A 13 16.09 -0.31 -4.16
CA GLY A 13 16.77 -1.08 -3.12
C GLY A 13 16.33 -0.68 -1.71
N GLU A 14 16.18 0.63 -1.48
CA GLU A 14 15.69 1.15 -0.20
C GLU A 14 14.24 0.74 0.05
N LEU A 15 13.38 0.86 -0.97
CA LEU A 15 11.97 0.44 -0.90
C LEU A 15 11.83 -1.04 -0.53
N VAL A 16 12.57 -1.92 -1.21
CA VAL A 16 12.56 -3.36 -0.89
C VAL A 16 13.08 -3.58 0.51
N GLY A 17 14.19 -2.94 0.88
CA GLY A 17 14.80 -3.05 2.20
C GLY A 17 13.83 -2.70 3.33
N GLN A 18 13.10 -1.58 3.21
CA GLN A 18 12.10 -1.17 4.20
C GLN A 18 10.93 -2.15 4.29
N MET A 19 10.39 -2.58 3.14
CA MET A 19 9.21 -3.45 3.09
C MET A 19 9.49 -4.87 3.58
N THR A 20 10.76 -5.28 3.64
CA THR A 20 11.19 -6.58 4.18
C THR A 20 11.85 -6.47 5.56
N ALA A 21 11.92 -5.27 6.16
CA ALA A 21 12.62 -5.05 7.42
C ALA A 21 11.90 -5.70 8.61
N GLU A 22 10.57 -5.71 8.59
CA GLU A 22 9.72 -6.18 9.69
C GLU A 22 8.44 -6.86 9.16
N PRO A 23 7.72 -7.66 9.97
CA PRO A 23 6.46 -8.27 9.57
C PRO A 23 5.41 -7.24 9.17
N VAL A 24 4.59 -7.60 8.17
CA VAL A 24 3.47 -6.79 7.69
C VAL A 24 2.14 -7.46 7.96
N VAL A 25 1.09 -6.66 8.12
CA VAL A 25 -0.29 -7.12 8.08
C VAL A 25 -0.82 -6.91 6.66
N VAL A 26 -1.23 -7.99 6.01
CA VAL A 26 -1.83 -7.94 4.67
C VAL A 26 -3.33 -8.17 4.80
N GLN A 27 -4.12 -7.37 4.09
CA GLN A 27 -5.59 -7.44 4.11
C GLN A 27 -6.17 -7.21 2.71
N VAL A 28 -7.35 -7.78 2.47
CA VAL A 28 -8.20 -7.50 1.31
C VAL A 28 -9.46 -6.79 1.81
N LEU A 29 -9.83 -5.68 1.19
CA LEU A 29 -11.03 -4.91 1.52
C LEU A 29 -12.00 -4.93 0.34
N GLU A 30 -13.28 -5.18 0.64
CA GLU A 30 -14.36 -5.14 -0.34
C GLU A 30 -15.29 -3.94 -0.09
N GLY A 31 -15.81 -3.37 -1.17
CA GLY A 31 -16.87 -2.36 -1.15
C GLY A 31 -16.91 -1.53 -2.42
N ASP A 32 -17.98 -0.74 -2.58
CA ASP A 32 -18.12 0.17 -3.71
C ASP A 32 -16.95 1.15 -3.77
N ASN A 33 -16.24 1.18 -4.90
CA ASN A 33 -15.05 2.01 -5.10
C ASN A 33 -13.96 1.80 -4.04
N ALA A 34 -13.79 0.56 -3.54
CA ALA A 34 -12.88 0.23 -2.44
C ALA A 34 -11.46 0.80 -2.61
N VAL A 35 -10.87 0.65 -3.80
CA VAL A 35 -9.52 1.18 -4.08
C VAL A 35 -9.45 2.69 -3.86
N ALA A 36 -10.37 3.46 -4.46
CA ALA A 36 -10.38 4.90 -4.34
C ALA A 36 -10.64 5.35 -2.89
N LYS A 37 -11.66 4.76 -2.24
CA LYS A 37 -12.01 5.07 -0.84
C LYS A 37 -10.86 4.77 0.11
N TYR A 38 -10.17 3.64 -0.06
CA TYR A 38 -9.06 3.32 0.81
C TYR A 38 -7.89 4.28 0.62
N ARG A 39 -7.64 4.77 -0.61
CA ARG A 39 -6.63 5.81 -0.85
C ARG A 39 -6.95 7.13 -0.17
N GLU A 40 -8.24 7.49 -0.08
CA GLU A 40 -8.69 8.65 0.69
C GLU A 40 -8.40 8.46 2.19
N VAL A 41 -8.67 7.27 2.73
CA VAL A 41 -8.36 6.93 4.14
C VAL A 41 -6.85 6.96 4.42
N MET A 42 -6.03 6.44 3.50
CA MET A 42 -4.57 6.46 3.64
C MET A 42 -4.00 7.87 3.61
N GLY A 43 -4.52 8.73 2.73
CA GLY A 43 -3.96 10.06 2.46
C GLY A 43 -2.80 10.07 1.45
N ALA A 44 -2.31 11.26 1.13
CA ALA A 44 -1.22 11.44 0.16
C ALA A 44 0.06 10.69 0.58
N THR A 45 0.83 10.18 -0.40
CA THR A 45 2.04 9.38 -0.16
C THR A 45 3.07 10.12 0.70
N ASN A 46 3.24 11.42 0.48
CA ASN A 46 4.02 12.27 1.35
C ASN A 46 3.13 12.78 2.50
N PRO A 47 3.42 12.44 3.77
CA PRO A 47 2.55 12.80 4.88
C PRO A 47 2.44 14.31 5.12
N LYS A 48 3.41 15.10 4.62
CA LYS A 48 3.31 16.57 4.63
C LYS A 48 2.14 17.09 3.80
N ASP A 49 1.83 16.39 2.72
CA ASP A 49 0.77 16.74 1.75
C ASP A 49 -0.55 15.99 2.06
N ALA A 50 -0.56 15.11 3.07
CA ALA A 50 -1.74 14.36 3.47
C ALA A 50 -2.70 15.23 4.29
N ALA A 51 -4.01 15.04 4.04
CA ALA A 51 -5.07 15.74 4.74
C ALA A 51 -5.19 15.29 6.20
N ASP A 52 -5.68 16.18 7.07
CA ASP A 52 -5.90 15.90 8.48
C ASP A 52 -6.87 14.72 8.68
N GLY A 53 -6.54 13.86 9.63
CA GLY A 53 -7.33 12.65 9.94
C GLY A 53 -7.01 11.42 9.08
N THR A 54 -6.19 11.55 8.02
CA THR A 54 -5.74 10.38 7.24
C THR A 54 -4.66 9.59 7.96
N ILE A 55 -4.52 8.29 7.65
CA ILE A 55 -3.53 7.40 8.29
C ILE A 55 -2.12 7.98 8.19
N ARG A 56 -1.71 8.40 6.99
CA ARG A 56 -0.36 8.94 6.76
C ARG A 56 -0.14 10.25 7.49
N LYS A 57 -1.16 11.10 7.62
CA LYS A 57 -1.02 12.35 8.38
C LYS A 57 -0.81 12.10 9.87
N LEU A 58 -1.47 11.08 10.41
CA LEU A 58 -1.46 10.78 11.84
C LEU A 58 -0.25 9.94 12.28
N PHE A 59 0.24 9.04 11.41
CA PHE A 59 1.14 7.96 11.85
C PHE A 59 2.43 7.81 11.02
N ALA A 60 2.57 8.48 9.88
CA ALA A 60 3.80 8.38 9.08
C ALA A 60 4.94 9.19 9.70
N LEU A 61 6.16 8.67 9.56
CA LEU A 61 7.39 9.38 9.94
C LEU A 61 7.99 10.16 8.76
N SER A 62 7.92 9.60 7.56
CA SER A 62 8.53 10.18 6.36
C SER A 62 7.83 9.68 5.08
N ILE A 63 8.32 10.07 3.91
CA ILE A 63 7.79 9.57 2.62
C ILE A 63 8.12 8.08 2.40
N GLY A 64 9.27 7.60 2.89
CA GLY A 64 9.64 6.19 2.86
C GLY A 64 8.91 5.40 3.95
N GLU A 65 8.80 5.98 5.15
CA GLU A 65 8.15 5.36 6.30
C GLU A 65 6.72 5.90 6.49
N ASN A 66 5.85 5.60 5.51
CA ASN A 66 4.50 6.16 5.41
C ASN A 66 3.38 5.25 5.98
N SER A 67 3.74 4.28 6.82
CA SER A 67 2.84 3.42 7.62
C SER A 67 1.91 2.45 6.87
N VAL A 68 1.50 2.73 5.64
CA VAL A 68 0.47 1.95 4.93
C VAL A 68 0.64 1.95 3.41
N HIS A 69 0.43 0.77 2.82
CA HIS A 69 0.32 0.55 1.37
C HIS A 69 -1.13 0.29 0.98
N GLY A 70 -1.47 0.62 -0.27
CA GLY A 70 -2.72 0.23 -0.89
C GLY A 70 -2.65 0.46 -2.39
N SER A 71 -3.30 -0.42 -3.14
CA SER A 71 -3.28 -0.42 -4.60
C SER A 71 -3.74 0.93 -5.17
N ASP A 72 -3.22 1.30 -6.33
CA ASP A 72 -3.52 2.58 -7.00
C ASP A 72 -4.57 2.48 -8.11
N SER A 73 -4.91 1.25 -8.52
CA SER A 73 -5.83 0.94 -9.61
C SER A 73 -6.46 -0.44 -9.39
N LEU A 74 -7.57 -0.72 -10.10
CA LEU A 74 -8.21 -2.04 -10.06
C LEU A 74 -7.30 -3.14 -10.63
N GLU A 75 -6.51 -2.81 -11.66
CA GLU A 75 -5.55 -3.73 -12.26
C GLU A 75 -4.47 -4.13 -11.25
N ASN A 76 -3.82 -3.14 -10.61
CA ASN A 76 -2.83 -3.42 -9.58
C ASN A 76 -3.44 -4.12 -8.37
N ALA A 77 -4.67 -3.79 -7.97
CA ALA A 77 -5.35 -4.51 -6.90
C ALA A 77 -5.47 -6.02 -7.20
N GLY A 78 -5.86 -6.41 -8.42
CA GLY A 78 -5.92 -7.81 -8.82
C GLY A 78 -4.56 -8.53 -8.77
N ILE A 79 -3.50 -7.86 -9.26
CA ILE A 79 -2.13 -8.40 -9.24
C ILE A 79 -1.62 -8.55 -7.79
N GLU A 80 -1.83 -7.53 -6.96
CA GLU A 80 -1.37 -7.49 -5.58
C GLU A 80 -2.11 -8.52 -4.70
N ILE A 81 -3.43 -8.65 -4.87
CA ILE A 81 -4.23 -9.66 -4.15
C ILE A 81 -3.74 -11.07 -4.48
N ALA A 82 -3.60 -11.39 -5.77
CA ALA A 82 -3.14 -12.71 -6.23
C ALA A 82 -1.69 -13.03 -5.81
N GLN A 83 -0.88 -12.01 -5.49
CA GLN A 83 0.48 -12.19 -5.00
C GLN A 83 0.52 -12.63 -3.52
N PHE A 84 -0.49 -12.29 -2.72
CA PHE A 84 -0.51 -12.56 -1.28
C PHE A 84 -1.55 -13.59 -0.84
N PHE A 85 -2.64 -13.73 -1.59
CA PHE A 85 -3.76 -14.60 -1.22
C PHE A 85 -4.13 -15.53 -2.37
N THR A 86 -4.51 -16.75 -2.00
CA THR A 86 -5.31 -17.66 -2.86
C THR A 86 -6.80 -17.43 -2.59
N ASP A 87 -7.66 -17.86 -3.52
CA ASP A 87 -9.11 -17.64 -3.44
C ASP A 87 -9.73 -18.22 -2.16
N ASP A 88 -9.19 -19.33 -1.62
CA ASP A 88 -9.65 -19.96 -0.37
C ASP A 88 -9.25 -19.20 0.90
N GLN A 89 -8.34 -18.22 0.81
CA GLN A 89 -7.92 -17.38 1.92
C GLN A 89 -8.74 -16.07 2.03
N ILE A 90 -9.57 -15.78 1.03
CA ILE A 90 -10.44 -14.59 1.00
C ILE A 90 -11.84 -15.01 1.43
N VAL A 91 -12.38 -14.31 2.44
CA VAL A 91 -13.71 -14.59 3.01
C VAL A 91 -14.61 -13.38 2.83
N GLY A 92 -15.91 -13.62 2.62
CA GLY A 92 -16.92 -12.62 2.28
C GLY A 92 -17.96 -13.20 1.34
#